data_AF-A0A1B8AQA8-F1
#
_entry.id   AF-A0A1B8AQA8-F1
#
_cell.length_a   1.000
_cell.length_b   1.000
_cell.length_c   1.000
_cell.angle_alpha   90.00
_cell.angle_beta   90.00
_cell.angle_gamma   90.00
#
_symmetry.space_group_name_H-M   'P 1'
#
loop_
_entity.id
_entity.type
_entity.pdbx_description
1 polymer ?
#
loop_
_entity_poly.entity_id
_entity_poly.type
_entity_poly.pdbx_seq_one_letter_code
_entity_poly.pdbx_strand_id
1 'polypeptide(L)'
;MSRVAIGCIDFGKNDRRPQCHQRTALENLIVRIKDCLERFSKEDWRTDAAEALFKNDYRELRNEYQELANRHILGAINDVQNSLNQTVSLWHKVLETKRPSTAVHSSTHIAVDISALHWQESVGRGTATGYGDVECRILNTGDSSRRALTIYRDLQDRAHIQKFHGIVDINDQDYVIMQDCSMLPTLQSWRSDPSRVLTLRDRVNVAYDVAQSIACLHEGGLVLKYITESSIRLRSDQNSRLHPVLTQLDYTRCLYEKTNSIRIDHRYESQEIITQLMGKTSSMPHSHKTDVWSLGVVVWQILTDGTPYLIEEALYFHDYQQDAAKLQRGLDVCPLPGGFPDGFPPPLIEIVQGCWSPIDQGRSSSKTVASSLLRSLALLDRTVISSVQKCVGDSVRIENSQDLELARSAAWQLVWEARKRAKVKDEQVGQLSNHHASVLLHHAENPKHPECAFLIGSLIWWDLINVSLLNDLAKSRSHLGFDGRRAEVALKYLLLASDRGHIQANFEIAKAYEALCRDYYARREVVHGL
;
A
#
# COMPACT_ATOMS: atom_id res chain seq x y z
N MET A 1 -83.68 -44.77 -8.20
CA MET A 1 -83.22 -43.46 -7.67
C MET A 1 -81.88 -43.74 -6.97
N SER A 2 -80.71 -43.90 -7.64
CA SER A 2 -79.99 -42.99 -8.57
C SER A 2 -79.64 -41.68 -7.85
N ARG A 3 -78.41 -41.18 -7.66
CA ARG A 3 -77.06 -41.23 -8.32
C ARG A 3 -76.01 -40.87 -7.22
N VAL A 4 -74.75 -41.33 -7.18
CA VAL A 4 -73.56 -41.28 -8.09
C VAL A 4 -72.92 -39.89 -8.25
N ALA A 5 -71.58 -39.87 -8.06
CA ALA A 5 -70.52 -38.92 -8.47
C ALA A 5 -70.25 -37.66 -7.61
N ILE A 6 -69.03 -37.10 -7.46
CA ILE A 6 -67.59 -37.46 -7.50
C ILE A 6 -66.88 -36.10 -7.29
N GLY A 7 -65.73 -36.05 -6.60
CA GLY A 7 -64.87 -34.85 -6.63
C GLY A 7 -63.70 -34.89 -5.65
N CYS A 8 -62.64 -35.62 -6.01
CA CYS A 8 -61.35 -35.73 -5.31
C CYS A 8 -60.51 -34.45 -5.37
N ILE A 9 -59.68 -34.18 -4.34
CA ILE A 9 -58.25 -33.90 -4.48
C ILE A 9 -57.49 -34.59 -3.34
N ASP A 10 -56.60 -35.50 -3.73
CA ASP A 10 -55.69 -36.30 -2.90
C ASP A 10 -54.52 -35.47 -2.35
N PHE A 11 -54.20 -35.68 -1.07
CA PHE A 11 -52.91 -35.30 -0.48
C PHE A 11 -51.94 -36.49 -0.57
N GLY A 12 -51.10 -36.46 -1.61
CA GLY A 12 -49.98 -37.39 -1.76
C GLY A 12 -48.74 -36.95 -0.98
N LYS A 13 -48.21 -37.86 -0.16
CA LYS A 13 -46.92 -37.82 0.56
C LYS A 13 -45.74 -37.47 -0.36
N ASN A 14 -44.71 -36.79 0.17
CA ASN A 14 -43.31 -37.22 -0.02
C ASN A 14 -42.27 -36.53 0.90
N ASP A 15 -41.46 -37.40 1.50
CA ASP A 15 -40.06 -37.33 1.91
C ASP A 15 -39.44 -36.11 2.61
N ARG A 16 -39.14 -36.33 3.90
CA ARG A 16 -38.06 -35.67 4.63
C ARG A 16 -36.73 -36.41 4.40
N ARG A 17 -35.77 -35.75 3.73
CA ARG A 17 -34.31 -35.67 4.05
C ARG A 17 -33.53 -35.20 2.81
N PRO A 18 -32.81 -34.06 2.90
CA PRO A 18 -31.38 -34.09 2.58
C PRO A 18 -30.60 -33.02 3.40
N GLN A 19 -30.34 -33.27 4.68
CA GLN A 19 -29.40 -32.43 5.46
C GLN A 19 -28.16 -33.20 5.95
N CYS A 20 -28.13 -34.52 5.80
CA CYS A 20 -27.02 -35.34 6.29
C CYS A 20 -25.84 -35.42 5.30
N HIS A 21 -26.08 -35.42 3.99
CA HIS A 21 -25.01 -35.61 3.00
C HIS A 21 -24.10 -34.39 2.78
N GLN A 22 -24.62 -33.17 2.98
CA GLN A 22 -23.85 -31.93 2.77
C GLN A 22 -22.80 -31.69 3.86
N ARG A 23 -23.10 -32.12 5.11
CA ARG A 23 -22.17 -32.02 6.23
C ARG A 23 -21.02 -33.03 6.10
N THR A 24 -21.34 -34.26 5.68
CA THR A 24 -20.34 -35.32 5.46
C THR A 24 -19.37 -34.99 4.31
N ALA A 25 -19.82 -34.27 3.27
CA ALA A 25 -18.96 -33.85 2.16
C ALA A 25 -17.90 -32.81 2.58
N LEU A 26 -18.28 -31.85 3.42
CA LEU A 26 -17.37 -30.83 3.94
C LEU A 26 -16.36 -31.41 4.95
N GLU A 27 -16.82 -32.30 5.82
CA GLU A 27 -15.95 -33.00 6.78
C GLU A 27 -14.91 -33.88 6.07
N ASN A 28 -15.31 -34.59 5.01
CA ASN A 28 -14.39 -35.38 4.17
C ASN A 28 -13.36 -34.51 3.42
N LEU A 29 -13.74 -33.30 2.99
CA LEU A 29 -12.83 -32.37 2.33
C LEU A 29 -11.77 -31.84 3.30
N ILE A 30 -12.17 -31.50 4.53
CA ILE A 30 -11.26 -31.03 5.58
C ILE A 30 -10.25 -32.11 5.97
N VAL A 31 -10.68 -33.37 6.08
CA VAL A 31 -9.79 -34.52 6.34
C VAL A 31 -8.77 -34.70 5.22
N ARG A 32 -9.19 -34.60 3.94
CA ARG A 32 -8.27 -34.72 2.80
C ARG A 32 -7.27 -33.57 2.71
N ILE A 33 -7.68 -32.34 3.06
CA ILE A 33 -6.78 -31.19 3.12
C ILE A 33 -5.74 -31.36 4.23
N LYS A 34 -6.16 -31.81 5.42
CA LYS A 34 -5.24 -32.13 6.52
C LYS A 34 -4.27 -33.25 6.15
N ASP A 35 -4.75 -34.33 5.54
CA ASP A 35 -3.92 -35.46 5.14
C ASP A 35 -2.90 -35.07 4.05
N CYS A 36 -3.30 -34.19 3.12
CA CYS A 36 -2.38 -33.57 2.16
C CYS A 36 -1.30 -32.75 2.88
N LEU A 37 -1.69 -31.86 3.79
CA LEU A 37 -0.76 -30.97 4.50
C LEU A 37 0.19 -31.76 5.43
N GLU A 38 -0.27 -32.85 6.04
CA GLU A 38 0.57 -33.74 6.84
C GLU A 38 1.55 -34.55 5.99
N ARG A 39 1.15 -35.00 4.79
CA ARG A 39 2.07 -35.63 3.82
C ARG A 39 3.13 -34.63 3.32
N PHE A 40 2.76 -33.37 3.11
CA PHE A 40 3.71 -32.28 2.79
C PHE A 40 4.69 -31.97 3.93
N SER A 41 4.38 -32.38 5.16
CA SER A 41 5.14 -32.07 6.37
C SER A 41 6.07 -33.21 6.82
N LYS A 42 5.89 -34.45 6.35
CA LYS A 42 6.51 -35.65 6.95
C LYS A 42 7.58 -36.35 6.10
N GLU A 43 7.73 -36.04 4.83
CA GLU A 43 8.83 -36.58 4.02
C GLU A 43 9.85 -35.50 3.68
N ASP A 44 11.13 -35.86 3.86
CA ASP A 44 12.31 -35.00 3.82
C ASP A 44 12.70 -34.60 2.39
N TRP A 45 11.70 -34.15 1.60
CA TRP A 45 11.85 -33.74 0.22
C TRP A 45 12.83 -32.58 0.06
N ARG A 46 13.18 -31.85 1.13
CA ARG A 46 14.17 -30.76 1.06
C ARG A 46 15.58 -31.30 0.79
N THR A 47 15.89 -32.48 1.30
CA THR A 47 17.19 -33.14 1.11
C THR A 47 17.20 -33.86 -0.24
N ASP A 48 16.12 -34.58 -0.57
CA ASP A 48 16.00 -35.30 -1.85
C ASP A 48 15.79 -34.38 -3.05
N ALA A 49 15.03 -33.27 -2.90
CA ALA A 49 14.87 -32.27 -3.96
C ALA A 49 16.13 -31.44 -4.13
N ALA A 50 16.90 -31.17 -3.07
CA ALA A 50 18.22 -30.57 -3.21
C ALA A 50 19.18 -31.51 -3.94
N GLU A 51 19.19 -32.81 -3.61
CA GLU A 51 20.05 -33.81 -4.25
C GLU A 51 19.64 -34.12 -5.71
N ALA A 52 18.33 -34.09 -6.00
CA ALA A 52 17.77 -34.18 -7.35
C ALA A 52 18.00 -32.89 -8.17
N LEU A 53 17.95 -31.70 -7.54
CA LEU A 53 18.32 -30.41 -8.15
C LEU A 53 19.76 -30.39 -8.64
N PHE A 54 20.66 -31.20 -8.07
CA PHE A 54 22.06 -31.29 -8.48
C PHE A 54 22.33 -32.33 -9.58
N LYS A 55 21.38 -33.21 -9.91
CA LYS A 55 21.52 -34.24 -10.95
C LYS A 55 20.62 -33.91 -12.15
N ASN A 56 21.11 -33.02 -13.02
CA ASN A 56 20.67 -32.76 -14.41
C ASN A 56 19.29 -33.31 -14.85
N ASP A 57 18.22 -32.49 -14.82
CA ASP A 57 17.43 -32.10 -16.01
C ASP A 57 16.31 -31.11 -15.60
N TYR A 58 16.62 -29.81 -15.54
CA TYR A 58 15.71 -28.78 -15.00
C TYR A 58 14.53 -28.45 -15.93
N ARG A 59 14.62 -28.79 -17.22
CA ARG A 59 13.67 -28.30 -18.22
C ARG A 59 12.39 -29.12 -18.26
N GLU A 60 12.50 -30.44 -18.19
CA GLU A 60 11.34 -31.34 -18.19
C GLU A 60 10.57 -31.24 -16.88
N LEU A 61 11.27 -31.25 -15.73
CA LEU A 61 10.62 -31.18 -14.41
C LEU A 61 9.90 -29.84 -14.18
N ARG A 62 10.49 -28.73 -14.65
CA ARG A 62 9.84 -27.41 -14.59
C ARG A 62 8.59 -27.37 -15.46
N ASN A 63 8.65 -27.90 -16.69
CA ASN A 63 7.50 -27.90 -17.59
C ASN A 63 6.37 -28.79 -17.04
N GLU A 64 6.70 -29.95 -16.49
CA GLU A 64 5.75 -30.89 -15.91
C GLU A 64 5.13 -30.33 -14.61
N TYR A 65 5.94 -29.72 -13.75
CA TYR A 65 5.46 -29.03 -12.54
C TYR A 65 4.58 -27.83 -12.88
N GLN A 66 4.92 -27.07 -13.91
CA GLN A 66 4.18 -25.89 -14.35
C GLN A 66 2.88 -26.30 -15.06
N GLU A 67 2.85 -27.41 -15.77
CA GLU A 67 1.60 -28.03 -16.26
C GLU A 67 0.70 -28.53 -15.13
N LEU A 68 1.26 -29.22 -14.14
CA LEU A 68 0.49 -29.75 -13.01
C LEU A 68 -0.09 -28.61 -12.16
N ALA A 69 0.74 -27.60 -11.87
CA ALA A 69 0.33 -26.40 -11.14
C ALA A 69 -0.76 -25.65 -11.92
N ASN A 70 -0.61 -25.47 -13.24
CA ASN A 70 -1.62 -24.80 -14.05
C ASN A 70 -2.93 -25.60 -14.11
N ARG A 71 -2.88 -26.95 -14.22
CA ARG A 71 -4.08 -27.80 -14.19
C ARG A 71 -4.81 -27.74 -12.85
N HIS A 72 -4.08 -27.79 -11.73
CA HIS A 72 -4.68 -27.73 -10.40
C HIS A 72 -5.18 -26.32 -10.04
N ILE A 73 -4.49 -25.26 -10.46
CA ILE A 73 -4.91 -23.88 -10.24
C ILE A 73 -6.13 -23.54 -11.10
N LEU A 74 -6.17 -23.94 -12.38
CA LEU A 74 -7.33 -23.73 -13.24
C LEU A 74 -8.55 -24.56 -12.78
N GLY A 75 -8.33 -25.78 -12.30
CA GLY A 75 -9.37 -26.59 -11.67
C GLY A 75 -9.94 -25.92 -10.41
N ALA A 76 -9.07 -25.47 -9.51
CA ALA A 76 -9.47 -24.77 -8.29
C ALA A 76 -10.18 -23.43 -8.59
N ILE A 77 -9.72 -22.67 -9.59
CA ILE A 77 -10.38 -21.43 -10.03
C ILE A 77 -11.78 -21.74 -10.58
N ASN A 78 -11.93 -22.74 -11.45
CA ASN A 78 -13.23 -23.12 -11.99
C ASN A 78 -14.19 -23.64 -10.91
N ASP A 79 -13.71 -24.43 -9.95
CA ASP A 79 -14.52 -24.95 -8.85
C ASP A 79 -14.95 -23.83 -7.88
N VAL A 80 -14.08 -22.85 -7.63
CA VAL A 80 -14.37 -21.64 -6.86
C VAL A 80 -15.38 -20.76 -7.60
N GLN A 81 -15.22 -20.59 -8.91
CA GLN A 81 -16.08 -19.74 -9.74
C GLN A 81 -17.48 -20.36 -9.92
N ASN A 82 -17.56 -21.69 -10.05
CA ASN A 82 -18.83 -22.42 -10.05
C ASN A 82 -19.53 -22.39 -8.69
N SER A 83 -18.76 -22.51 -7.59
CA SER A 83 -19.30 -22.35 -6.23
C SER A 83 -19.77 -20.92 -5.96
N LEU A 84 -19.05 -19.91 -6.43
CA LEU A 84 -19.44 -18.50 -6.34
C LEU A 84 -20.71 -18.21 -7.12
N ASN A 85 -20.83 -18.73 -8.34
CA ASN A 85 -22.03 -18.55 -9.16
C ASN A 85 -23.27 -19.23 -8.54
N GLN A 86 -23.11 -20.41 -7.92
CA GLN A 86 -24.17 -21.06 -7.15
C GLN A 86 -24.52 -20.27 -5.87
N THR A 87 -23.51 -19.73 -5.18
CA THR A 87 -23.70 -18.95 -3.94
C THR A 87 -24.37 -17.60 -4.22
N VAL A 88 -24.03 -16.93 -5.32
CA VAL A 88 -24.65 -15.68 -5.77
C VAL A 88 -26.10 -15.91 -6.22
N SER A 89 -26.38 -17.00 -6.93
CA SER A 89 -27.75 -17.39 -7.30
C SER A 89 -28.63 -17.70 -6.08
N LEU A 90 -28.05 -18.36 -5.07
CA LEU A 90 -28.71 -18.62 -3.78
C LEU A 90 -28.92 -17.33 -2.97
N TRP A 91 -27.95 -16.41 -2.98
CA TRP A 91 -28.05 -15.10 -2.33
C TRP A 91 -29.16 -14.23 -2.94
N HIS A 92 -29.31 -14.22 -4.27
CA HIS A 92 -30.42 -13.52 -4.93
C HIS A 92 -31.79 -14.09 -4.53
N LYS A 93 -31.91 -15.42 -4.43
CA LYS A 93 -33.15 -16.08 -3.95
C LYS A 93 -33.46 -15.82 -2.47
N VAL A 94 -32.44 -15.68 -1.63
CA VAL A 94 -32.59 -15.39 -0.19
C VAL A 94 -32.97 -13.91 0.04
N LEU A 95 -32.46 -12.99 -0.78
CA LEU A 95 -32.81 -11.57 -0.71
C LEU A 95 -34.24 -11.27 -1.19
N GLU A 96 -34.78 -12.04 -2.13
CA GLU A 96 -36.18 -11.89 -2.57
C GLU A 96 -37.22 -12.43 -1.58
N THR A 97 -36.83 -13.33 -0.66
CA THR A 97 -37.77 -14.04 0.22
C THR A 97 -37.72 -13.64 1.70
N LYS A 98 -36.77 -12.79 2.13
CA LYS A 98 -36.71 -12.28 3.50
C LYS A 98 -36.88 -10.77 3.56
N ARG A 99 -38.09 -10.32 3.93
CA ARG A 99 -38.22 -9.14 4.78
C ARG A 99 -37.78 -9.54 6.19
N PRO A 100 -36.75 -8.93 6.80
CA PRO A 100 -36.47 -9.16 8.21
C PRO A 100 -36.85 -7.91 9.01
N SER A 101 -37.99 -8.03 9.70
CA SER A 101 -38.17 -7.43 11.01
C SER A 101 -37.31 -8.22 11.99
N THR A 102 -36.10 -7.77 12.30
CA THR A 102 -35.37 -8.04 13.56
C THR A 102 -34.04 -7.30 13.57
N ALA A 103 -33.82 -6.56 14.66
CA ALA A 103 -32.68 -5.69 14.89
C ALA A 103 -31.35 -6.46 14.97
N VAL A 104 -30.36 -5.99 14.22
CA VAL A 104 -28.94 -6.26 14.45
C VAL A 104 -28.32 -4.94 14.91
N HIS A 105 -28.33 -4.71 16.22
CA HIS A 105 -27.62 -3.60 16.84
C HIS A 105 -26.60 -4.15 17.83
N SER A 106 -25.38 -4.42 17.37
CA SER A 106 -24.20 -4.36 18.22
C SER A 106 -23.36 -3.16 17.79
N SER A 107 -23.85 -1.96 18.16
CA SER A 107 -23.14 -0.70 17.94
C SER A 107 -22.00 -0.57 18.95
N THR A 108 -20.83 -0.15 18.45
CA THR A 108 -19.62 0.21 19.19
C THR A 108 -19.83 1.49 20.01
N HIS A 109 -20.64 1.40 21.05
CA HIS A 109 -20.76 2.45 22.05
C HIS A 109 -19.56 2.37 23.00
N ILE A 110 -18.81 3.46 23.11
CA ILE A 110 -17.72 3.58 24.08
C ILE A 110 -18.22 4.43 25.24
N ALA A 111 -17.96 3.99 26.47
CA ALA A 111 -18.11 4.82 27.65
C ALA A 111 -16.94 5.83 27.69
N VAL A 112 -17.18 7.07 27.30
CA VAL A 112 -16.19 8.16 27.37
C VAL A 112 -16.73 9.26 28.29
N ASP A 113 -15.94 9.66 29.29
CA ASP A 113 -16.22 10.88 30.05
C ASP A 113 -15.81 12.10 29.23
N ILE A 114 -16.82 12.75 28.69
CA ILE A 114 -16.75 13.89 27.77
C ILE A 114 -16.91 15.23 28.49
N SER A 115 -17.12 15.23 29.81
CA SER A 115 -17.37 16.45 30.59
C SER A 115 -16.19 17.43 30.55
N ALA A 116 -15.00 16.94 30.18
CA ALA A 116 -13.78 17.72 29.96
C ALA A 116 -13.60 18.25 28.52
N LEU A 117 -14.57 18.08 27.61
CA LEU A 117 -14.45 18.54 26.22
C LEU A 117 -14.66 20.06 26.10
N HIS A 118 -13.71 20.74 25.46
CA HIS A 118 -13.87 22.13 25.04
C HIS A 118 -14.50 22.18 23.64
N TRP A 119 -15.65 22.84 23.50
CA TRP A 119 -16.40 22.93 22.25
C TRP A 119 -16.04 24.18 21.43
N GLN A 120 -15.74 24.01 20.15
CA GLN A 120 -15.61 25.08 19.15
C GLN A 120 -16.24 24.64 17.84
N GLU A 121 -17.12 25.48 17.25
CA GLU A 121 -17.64 25.28 15.89
C GLU A 121 -18.13 23.85 15.59
N SER A 122 -18.91 23.25 16.50
CA SER A 122 -19.45 21.86 16.45
C SER A 122 -18.47 20.70 16.68
N VAL A 123 -17.21 20.99 17.02
CA VAL A 123 -16.20 20.00 17.40
C VAL A 123 -15.83 20.16 18.88
N GLY A 124 -15.94 19.09 19.65
CA GLY A 124 -15.43 19.00 21.03
C GLY A 124 -14.03 18.39 21.03
N ARG A 125 -13.10 18.90 21.83
CA ARG A 125 -11.75 18.31 21.98
C ARG A 125 -11.42 18.04 23.45
N GLY A 126 -10.71 16.95 23.71
CA GLY A 126 -10.23 16.60 25.05
C GLY A 126 -9.56 15.24 25.06
N THR A 127 -9.50 14.61 26.24
CA THR A 127 -8.86 13.30 26.42
C THR A 127 -9.88 12.23 26.72
N ALA A 128 -9.72 11.05 26.13
CA ALA A 128 -10.52 9.87 26.41
C ALA A 128 -9.64 8.76 26.99
N THR A 129 -10.05 8.22 28.13
CA THR A 129 -9.35 7.12 28.81
C THR A 129 -9.16 5.93 27.87
N GLY A 130 -7.91 5.50 27.67
CA GLY A 130 -7.55 4.41 26.77
C GLY A 130 -7.38 4.79 25.29
N TYR A 131 -7.73 6.02 24.90
CA TYR A 131 -7.64 6.51 23.52
C TYR A 131 -6.74 7.75 23.35
N GLY A 132 -6.44 8.46 24.43
CA GLY A 132 -5.59 9.65 24.42
C GLY A 132 -6.36 10.90 23.98
N ASP A 133 -5.70 11.80 23.24
CA ASP A 133 -6.33 13.02 22.71
C ASP A 133 -7.33 12.68 21.60
N VAL A 134 -8.56 13.15 21.78
CA VAL A 134 -9.68 12.88 20.88
C VAL A 134 -10.39 14.17 20.47
N GLU A 135 -10.96 14.13 19.27
CA GLU A 135 -11.97 15.08 18.83
C GLU A 135 -13.32 14.37 18.68
N CYS A 136 -14.38 15.09 19.00
CA CYS A 136 -15.75 14.64 19.06
C CYS A 136 -16.58 15.48 18.12
N ARG A 137 -17.30 14.84 17.18
CA ARG A 137 -18.12 15.52 16.18
C ARG A 137 -19.53 14.97 16.19
N ILE A 138 -20.51 15.84 15.97
CA ILE A 138 -21.91 15.45 15.87
C ILE A 138 -22.08 14.47 14.69
N LEU A 139 -22.63 13.28 14.96
CA LEU A 139 -23.04 12.35 13.91
C LEU A 139 -24.44 12.73 13.46
N ASN A 140 -24.56 13.34 12.28
CA ASN A 140 -25.86 13.58 11.67
C ASN A 140 -26.48 12.22 11.30
N THR A 141 -27.50 11.81 12.05
CA THR A 141 -28.03 10.44 12.10
C THR A 141 -28.73 10.03 10.79
N GLY A 142 -28.20 8.99 10.16
CA GLY A 142 -28.83 8.23 9.08
C GLY A 142 -28.14 6.86 8.89
N ASP A 143 -28.86 5.84 8.42
CA ASP A 143 -28.32 4.47 8.21
C ASP A 143 -27.07 4.45 7.33
N SER A 144 -27.06 5.34 6.35
CA SER A 144 -25.97 5.71 5.47
C SER A 144 -24.65 6.03 6.20
N SER A 145 -24.70 6.93 7.18
CA SER A 145 -23.52 7.36 7.93
C SER A 145 -22.98 6.24 8.82
N ARG A 146 -23.85 5.41 9.39
CA ARG A 146 -23.44 4.24 10.20
C ARG A 146 -22.76 3.16 9.37
N ARG A 147 -23.23 2.93 8.14
CA ARG A 147 -22.58 2.02 7.19
C ARG A 147 -21.21 2.53 6.76
N ALA A 148 -21.09 3.82 6.44
CA ALA A 148 -19.83 4.44 6.08
C ALA A 148 -18.79 4.31 7.21
N LEU A 149 -19.18 4.57 8.46
CA LEU A 149 -18.32 4.42 9.64
C LEU A 149 -17.87 2.96 9.88
N THR A 150 -18.72 1.98 9.58
CA THR A 150 -18.35 0.57 9.67
C THR A 150 -17.24 0.22 8.68
N ILE A 151 -17.42 0.62 7.42
CA ILE A 151 -16.40 0.44 6.37
C ILE A 151 -15.12 1.18 6.74
N TYR A 152 -15.25 2.43 7.21
CA TYR A 152 -14.14 3.25 7.66
C TYR A 152 -13.29 2.56 8.71
N ARG A 153 -13.94 2.05 9.77
CA ARG A 153 -13.29 1.33 10.87
C ARG A 153 -12.51 0.13 10.36
N ASP A 154 -13.08 -0.64 9.43
CA ASP A 154 -12.44 -1.85 8.91
C ASP A 154 -11.24 -1.54 8.01
N LEU A 155 -11.15 -0.32 7.47
CA LEU A 155 -10.05 0.13 6.59
C LEU A 155 -8.97 0.94 7.32
N GLN A 156 -9.23 1.45 8.53
CA GLN A 156 -8.33 2.39 9.20
C GLN A 156 -6.94 1.84 9.54
N ASP A 157 -6.80 0.52 9.66
CA ASP A 157 -5.51 -0.13 9.91
C ASP A 157 -4.69 -0.35 8.62
N ARG A 158 -5.31 -0.14 7.46
CA ARG A 158 -4.73 -0.36 6.13
C ARG A 158 -4.49 0.93 5.35
N ALA A 159 -4.98 2.05 5.86
CA ALA A 159 -4.93 3.36 5.20
C ALA A 159 -4.40 4.41 6.19
N HIS A 160 -3.73 5.43 5.64
CA HIS A 160 -3.24 6.57 6.39
C HIS A 160 -4.38 7.58 6.66
N ILE A 161 -5.37 7.16 7.45
CA ILE A 161 -6.55 7.94 7.79
C ILE A 161 -6.60 8.24 9.29
N GLN A 162 -7.34 9.29 9.66
CA GLN A 162 -7.62 9.61 11.05
C GLN A 162 -8.24 8.40 11.77
N LYS A 163 -7.80 8.07 12.98
CA LYS A 163 -8.37 6.91 13.67
C LYS A 163 -9.79 7.21 14.14
N PHE A 164 -10.70 6.30 13.86
CA PHE A 164 -12.03 6.25 14.43
C PHE A 164 -12.02 5.34 15.66
N HIS A 165 -12.45 5.89 16.79
CA HIS A 165 -12.49 5.14 18.05
C HIS A 165 -13.88 4.52 18.25
N GLY A 166 -14.95 5.29 18.08
CA GLY A 166 -16.30 4.77 18.26
C GLY A 166 -17.36 5.85 18.21
N ILE A 167 -18.58 5.48 18.60
CA ILE A 167 -19.73 6.40 18.72
C ILE A 167 -20.09 6.52 20.20
N VAL A 168 -20.43 7.72 20.64
CA VAL A 168 -20.99 7.96 21.99
C VAL A 168 -22.33 8.67 21.83
N ASP A 169 -23.30 8.30 22.65
CA ASP A 169 -24.59 8.98 22.75
C ASP A 169 -24.54 9.95 23.94
N ILE A 170 -24.89 11.21 23.69
CA ILE A 170 -24.86 12.29 24.67
C ILE A 170 -26.14 13.10 24.49
N ASN A 171 -27.04 13.07 25.48
CA ASN A 171 -28.31 13.82 25.46
C ASN A 171 -29.14 13.55 24.18
N ASP A 172 -29.30 12.27 23.80
CA ASP A 172 -30.02 11.81 22.61
C ASP A 172 -29.40 12.28 21.28
N GLN A 173 -28.09 12.59 21.30
CA GLN A 173 -27.31 12.95 20.12
C GLN A 173 -26.11 12.01 20.01
N ASP A 174 -25.99 11.34 18.87
CA ASP A 174 -24.81 10.53 18.54
C ASP A 174 -23.63 11.45 18.20
N TYR A 175 -22.45 11.09 18.68
CA TYR A 175 -21.18 11.73 18.35
C TYR A 175 -20.15 10.70 17.91
N VAL A 176 -19.38 11.04 16.89
CA VAL A 176 -18.22 10.29 16.42
C VAL A 176 -16.99 10.71 17.21
N ILE A 177 -16.28 9.75 17.79
CA ILE A 177 -15.00 9.96 18.47
C ILE A 177 -13.87 9.59 17.52
N MET A 178 -13.03 10.56 17.21
CA MET A 178 -11.87 10.44 16.31
C MET A 178 -10.59 10.82 17.05
N GLN A 179 -9.45 10.33 16.60
CA GLN A 179 -8.14 10.78 17.07
C GLN A 179 -7.99 12.30 16.85
N ASP A 180 -7.57 13.05 17.87
CA ASP A 180 -7.24 14.46 17.66
C ASP A 180 -5.96 14.57 16.82
N CYS A 181 -6.07 15.34 15.74
CA CYS A 181 -4.96 15.64 14.84
C CYS A 181 -4.72 17.15 14.75
N SER A 182 -5.37 17.96 15.58
CA SER A 182 -5.35 19.43 15.54
C SER A 182 -3.95 20.03 15.58
N MET A 183 -3.06 19.38 16.34
CA MET A 183 -1.66 19.78 16.50
C MET A 183 -0.76 19.37 15.32
N LEU A 184 -1.24 18.53 14.40
CA LEU A 184 -0.47 18.14 13.22
C LEU A 184 -0.57 19.23 12.14
N PRO A 185 0.55 19.61 11.50
CA PRO A 185 0.52 20.57 10.40
C PRO A 185 -0.30 20.01 9.24
N THR A 186 -1.16 20.84 8.66
CA THR A 186 -1.82 20.56 7.37
C THR A 186 -0.80 20.61 6.24
N LEU A 187 -1.10 19.97 5.11
CA LEU A 187 -0.30 20.10 3.89
C LEU A 187 -0.13 21.58 3.49
N GLN A 188 -1.18 22.39 3.66
CA GLN A 188 -1.13 23.84 3.46
C GLN A 188 -0.03 24.50 4.33
N SER A 189 -0.12 24.33 5.65
CA SER A 189 0.84 24.94 6.59
C SER A 189 2.27 24.41 6.38
N TRP A 190 2.39 23.15 5.95
CA TRP A 190 3.67 22.54 5.65
C TRP A 190 4.31 23.13 4.39
N ARG A 191 3.52 23.40 3.34
CA ARG A 191 4.00 24.06 2.10
C ARG A 191 4.42 25.50 2.34
N SER A 192 3.77 26.20 3.28
CA SER A 192 4.09 27.59 3.62
C SER A 192 5.31 27.74 4.54
N ASP A 193 5.91 26.65 5.02
CA ASP A 193 7.06 26.68 5.93
C ASP A 193 8.39 26.61 5.15
N PRO A 194 9.13 27.73 5.01
CA PRO A 194 10.36 27.78 4.22
C PRO A 194 11.51 26.97 4.83
N SER A 195 11.40 26.52 6.10
CA SER A 195 12.41 25.68 6.74
C SER A 195 12.33 24.21 6.31
N ARG A 196 11.25 23.82 5.62
CA ARG A 196 10.99 22.43 5.25
C ARG A 196 11.48 22.13 3.85
N VAL A 197 12.67 21.56 3.76
CA VAL A 197 13.22 21.06 2.49
C VAL A 197 13.03 19.54 2.42
N LEU A 198 12.09 19.09 1.58
CA LEU A 198 11.95 17.68 1.24
C LEU A 198 12.57 17.37 -0.10
N THR A 199 13.24 16.22 -0.16
CA THR A 199 13.68 15.66 -1.43
C THR A 199 12.48 15.28 -2.28
N LEU A 200 12.66 15.20 -3.60
CA LEU A 200 11.60 14.71 -4.49
C LEU A 200 11.12 13.31 -4.08
N ARG A 201 12.04 12.45 -3.61
CA ARG A 201 11.73 11.13 -3.07
C ARG A 201 10.73 11.20 -1.91
N ASP A 202 10.98 12.05 -0.92
CA ASP A 202 10.10 12.19 0.24
C ASP A 202 8.71 12.67 -0.17
N ARG A 203 8.65 13.60 -1.13
CA ARG A 203 7.39 14.08 -1.73
C ARG A 203 6.64 12.95 -2.43
N VAL A 204 7.33 12.14 -3.24
CA VAL A 204 6.70 10.99 -3.91
C VAL A 204 6.22 9.94 -2.89
N ASN A 205 6.94 9.75 -1.77
CA ASN A 205 6.51 8.86 -0.69
C ASN A 205 5.20 9.36 -0.05
N VAL A 206 5.12 10.64 0.31
CA VAL A 206 3.88 11.23 0.88
C VAL A 206 2.74 11.12 -0.13
N ALA A 207 2.98 11.46 -1.40
CA ALA A 207 1.99 11.35 -2.47
C ALA A 207 1.51 9.90 -2.66
N TYR A 208 2.42 8.92 -2.58
CA TYR A 208 2.09 7.50 -2.65
C TYR A 208 1.19 7.08 -1.49
N ASP A 209 1.55 7.43 -0.24
CA ASP A 209 0.78 7.08 0.94
C ASP A 209 -0.65 7.69 0.90
N VAL A 210 -0.79 8.92 0.38
CA VAL A 210 -2.10 9.56 0.11
C VAL A 210 -2.87 8.76 -0.94
N ALA A 211 -2.27 8.49 -2.11
CA ALA A 211 -2.92 7.78 -3.20
C ALA A 211 -3.34 6.36 -2.80
N GLN A 212 -2.50 5.65 -2.04
CA GLN A 212 -2.77 4.31 -1.54
C GLN A 212 -3.94 4.31 -0.55
N SER A 213 -4.01 5.30 0.33
CA SER A 213 -5.11 5.42 1.28
C SER A 213 -6.43 5.70 0.57
N ILE A 214 -6.43 6.58 -0.42
CA ILE A 214 -7.60 6.86 -1.25
C ILE A 214 -8.01 5.61 -2.05
N ALA A 215 -7.05 4.86 -2.59
CA ALA A 215 -7.33 3.59 -3.25
C ALA A 215 -7.99 2.57 -2.32
N CYS A 216 -7.51 2.48 -1.08
CA CYS A 216 -8.08 1.59 -0.06
C CYS A 216 -9.54 1.97 0.26
N LEU A 217 -9.83 3.27 0.41
CA LEU A 217 -11.19 3.78 0.66
C LEU A 217 -12.11 3.55 -0.55
N HIS A 218 -11.62 3.77 -1.77
CA HIS A 218 -12.35 3.49 -3.01
C HIS A 218 -12.67 2.00 -3.16
N GLU A 219 -11.75 1.10 -2.80
CA GLU A 219 -11.99 -0.36 -2.76
C GLU A 219 -13.10 -0.73 -1.76
N GLY A 220 -13.22 0.01 -0.65
CA GLY A 220 -14.33 -0.10 0.30
C GLY A 220 -15.66 0.51 -0.15
N GLY A 221 -15.69 1.18 -1.31
CA GLY A 221 -16.88 1.86 -1.83
C GLY A 221 -17.18 3.22 -1.17
N LEU A 222 -16.17 3.85 -0.56
CA LEU A 222 -16.26 5.21 -0.03
C LEU A 222 -15.84 6.23 -1.09
N VAL A 223 -16.65 7.28 -1.26
CA VAL A 223 -16.34 8.48 -2.04
C VAL A 223 -16.04 9.61 -1.06
N LEU A 224 -14.86 10.21 -1.20
CA LEU A 224 -14.31 11.13 -0.22
C LEU A 224 -14.88 12.53 -0.34
N LYS A 225 -15.01 13.02 -1.59
CA LYS A 225 -15.51 14.34 -1.98
C LYS A 225 -14.70 15.55 -1.48
N TYR A 226 -14.06 15.45 -0.32
CA TYR A 226 -13.27 16.51 0.30
C TYR A 226 -11.80 16.09 0.42
N ILE A 227 -11.07 16.18 -0.69
CA ILE A 227 -9.62 15.93 -0.77
C ILE A 227 -8.95 17.26 -1.09
N THR A 228 -8.36 17.90 -0.07
CA THR A 228 -7.72 19.21 -0.17
C THR A 228 -6.42 19.23 0.65
N GLU A 229 -5.62 20.27 0.48
CA GLU A 229 -4.46 20.53 1.34
C GLU A 229 -4.79 20.70 2.83
N SER A 230 -6.05 21.00 3.17
CA SER A 230 -6.52 21.13 4.55
C SER A 230 -6.99 19.80 5.13
N SER A 231 -7.43 18.85 4.29
CA SER A 231 -7.85 17.52 4.75
C SER A 231 -6.67 16.57 4.96
N ILE A 232 -5.46 16.93 4.52
CA ILE A 232 -4.25 16.14 4.72
C ILE A 232 -3.38 16.77 5.79
N ARG A 233 -3.14 16.02 6.87
CA ARG A 233 -2.19 16.38 7.92
C ARG A 233 -0.94 15.54 7.82
N LEU A 234 0.19 16.05 8.30
CA LEU A 234 1.48 15.37 8.20
C LEU A 234 1.99 15.04 9.59
N ARG A 235 2.37 13.77 9.79
CA ARG A 235 2.99 13.27 11.01
C ARG A 235 4.39 12.77 10.67
N SER A 236 5.38 13.19 11.45
CA SER A 236 6.72 12.62 11.36
C SER A 236 6.82 11.39 12.27
N ASP A 237 7.44 10.32 11.78
CA ASP A 237 7.78 9.17 12.61
C ASP A 237 9.14 9.35 13.32
N GLN A 238 9.56 8.33 14.08
CA GLN A 238 10.83 8.34 14.82
C GLN A 238 12.07 8.47 13.91
N ASN A 239 11.93 8.16 12.62
CA ASN A 239 12.99 8.26 11.62
C ASN A 239 12.87 9.54 10.78
N SER A 240 12.07 10.50 11.25
CA SER A 240 11.76 11.75 10.56
C SER A 240 11.05 11.58 9.20
N ARG A 241 10.54 10.39 8.86
CA ARG A 241 9.73 10.20 7.65
C ARG A 241 8.35 10.80 7.89
N LEU A 242 7.88 11.58 6.90
CA LEU A 242 6.54 12.13 6.91
C LEU A 242 5.53 11.09 6.41
N HIS A 243 4.46 10.94 7.17
CA HIS A 243 3.30 10.13 6.82
C HIS A 243 2.08 11.06 6.75
N PRO A 244 1.29 11.01 5.68
CA PRO A 244 0.02 11.70 5.64
C PRO A 244 -0.96 11.10 6.66
N VAL A 245 -1.94 11.89 7.06
CA VAL A 245 -3.14 11.46 7.77
C VAL A 245 -4.30 12.19 7.13
N LEU A 246 -5.14 11.45 6.40
CA LEU A 246 -6.38 11.96 5.82
C LEU A 246 -7.39 12.18 6.94
N THR A 247 -7.81 13.43 7.10
CA THR A 247 -8.75 13.91 8.12
C THR A 247 -9.96 14.53 7.45
N GLN A 248 -10.92 15.04 8.25
CA GLN A 248 -12.16 15.63 7.74
C GLN A 248 -12.94 14.67 6.84
N LEU A 249 -12.86 13.39 7.19
CA LEU A 249 -13.54 12.30 6.50
C LEU A 249 -15.01 12.16 6.94
N ASP A 250 -15.50 13.06 7.78
CA ASP A 250 -16.92 13.27 8.05
C ASP A 250 -17.70 13.73 6.81
N TYR A 251 -17.01 14.22 5.77
CA TYR A 251 -17.59 14.50 4.47
C TYR A 251 -17.66 13.30 3.51
N THR A 252 -17.10 12.14 3.92
CA THR A 252 -17.12 10.92 3.12
C THR A 252 -18.52 10.32 3.01
N ARG A 253 -18.78 9.63 1.90
CA ARG A 253 -20.09 9.05 1.58
C ARG A 253 -19.94 7.66 0.99
N CYS A 254 -20.99 6.85 1.10
CA CYS A 254 -21.11 5.66 0.28
C CYS A 254 -21.48 6.03 -1.17
N LEU A 255 -21.13 5.17 -2.14
CA LEU A 255 -21.36 5.34 -3.59
C LEU A 255 -22.80 5.69 -4.04
N TYR A 256 -23.80 5.71 -3.16
CA TYR A 256 -25.22 5.81 -3.51
C TYR A 256 -25.97 7.00 -2.89
N GLU A 257 -25.28 7.96 -2.27
CA GLU A 257 -25.92 9.07 -1.54
C GLU A 257 -25.90 10.42 -2.27
N LYS A 258 -27.08 11.05 -2.41
CA LYS A 258 -27.25 12.37 -3.05
C LYS A 258 -26.71 13.52 -2.21
N THR A 259 -26.10 14.49 -2.90
CA THR A 259 -25.35 15.61 -2.32
C THR A 259 -26.23 16.81 -2.00
N ASN A 260 -26.38 17.15 -0.70
CA ASN A 260 -26.85 18.47 -0.26
C ASN A 260 -25.78 19.09 0.66
N SER A 261 -25.27 20.26 0.25
CA SER A 261 -24.43 21.24 0.99
C SER A 261 -23.35 20.70 1.94
N ILE A 262 -22.12 20.66 1.46
CA ILE A 262 -20.89 20.64 2.27
C ILE A 262 -20.01 21.78 1.76
N ARG A 263 -19.22 22.44 2.63
CA ARG A 263 -18.16 23.38 2.22
C ARG A 263 -17.16 22.65 1.32
N ILE A 264 -17.33 22.75 0.01
CA ILE A 264 -16.42 22.20 -0.99
C ILE A 264 -15.48 23.34 -1.40
N ASP A 265 -14.18 23.08 -1.41
CA ASP A 265 -13.22 23.98 -2.03
C ASP A 265 -13.16 23.70 -3.55
N HIS A 266 -13.72 24.62 -4.33
CA HIS A 266 -13.88 24.46 -5.78
C HIS A 266 -12.57 24.43 -6.56
N ARG A 267 -11.43 24.77 -5.93
CA ARG A 267 -10.09 24.59 -6.52
C ARG A 267 -9.73 23.11 -6.74
N TYR A 268 -10.40 22.19 -6.05
CA TYR A 268 -10.14 20.76 -6.13
C TYR A 268 -11.22 20.00 -6.91
N GLU A 269 -12.24 20.70 -7.39
CA GLU A 269 -13.32 20.11 -8.17
C GLU A 269 -12.87 19.77 -9.59
N SER A 270 -13.42 18.71 -10.13
CA SER A 270 -13.09 18.28 -11.49
C SER A 270 -13.68 19.20 -12.55
N GLN A 271 -13.07 19.24 -13.73
CA GLN A 271 -13.50 20.13 -14.80
C GLN A 271 -14.98 19.95 -15.15
N GLU A 272 -15.47 18.70 -15.18
CA GLU A 272 -16.89 18.43 -15.42
C GLU A 272 -17.81 19.00 -14.32
N ILE A 273 -17.39 19.02 -13.05
CA ILE A 273 -18.16 19.62 -11.96
C ILE A 273 -18.11 21.15 -12.07
N ILE A 274 -16.93 21.72 -12.32
CA ILE A 274 -16.74 23.17 -12.50
C ILE A 274 -17.59 23.69 -13.67
N THR A 275 -17.55 23.02 -14.83
CA THR A 275 -18.36 23.40 -16.00
C THR A 275 -19.86 23.36 -15.69
N GLN A 276 -20.31 22.38 -14.89
CA GLN A 276 -21.71 22.32 -14.47
C GLN A 276 -22.11 23.43 -13.51
N LEU A 277 -21.26 23.70 -12.52
CA LEU A 277 -21.49 24.76 -11.55
C LEU A 277 -21.61 26.11 -12.27
N MET A 278 -20.68 26.41 -13.18
CA MET A 278 -20.70 27.65 -13.96
C MET A 278 -21.85 27.70 -14.98
N GLY A 279 -22.21 26.56 -15.56
CA GLY A 279 -23.30 26.42 -16.54
C GLY A 279 -24.70 26.29 -15.94
N LYS A 280 -24.85 26.23 -14.60
CA LYS A 280 -26.12 26.02 -13.88
C LYS A 280 -26.94 24.82 -14.39
N THR A 281 -26.27 23.73 -14.75
CA THR A 281 -26.92 22.49 -15.22
C THR A 281 -27.16 21.51 -14.07
N SER A 282 -27.98 20.48 -14.31
CA SER A 282 -28.30 19.44 -13.33
C SER A 282 -27.03 18.77 -12.76
N SER A 283 -26.96 18.64 -11.44
CA SER A 283 -25.81 18.07 -10.70
C SER A 283 -25.46 16.65 -11.18
N MET A 284 -24.23 16.47 -11.69
CA MET A 284 -23.60 15.15 -11.68
C MET A 284 -23.31 14.74 -10.23
N PRO A 285 -23.50 13.47 -9.88
CA PRO A 285 -23.06 12.96 -8.60
C PRO A 285 -21.53 12.88 -8.56
N HIS A 286 -20.95 13.27 -7.42
CA HIS A 286 -19.56 12.95 -7.11
C HIS A 286 -19.33 11.44 -7.17
N SER A 287 -18.15 11.05 -7.62
CA SER A 287 -17.76 9.64 -7.76
C SER A 287 -16.29 9.46 -7.40
N HIS A 288 -15.82 8.21 -7.39
CA HIS A 288 -14.40 7.93 -7.25
C HIS A 288 -13.55 8.64 -8.35
N LYS A 289 -14.13 8.97 -9.52
CA LYS A 289 -13.44 9.73 -10.57
C LYS A 289 -13.26 11.20 -10.24
N THR A 290 -14.22 11.83 -9.55
CA THR A 290 -14.07 13.21 -9.08
C THR A 290 -13.03 13.25 -7.95
N ASP A 291 -13.01 12.26 -7.07
CA ASP A 291 -11.95 12.12 -6.06
C ASP A 291 -10.56 11.98 -6.68
N VAL A 292 -10.43 11.23 -7.78
CA VAL A 292 -9.13 11.10 -8.48
C VAL A 292 -8.65 12.43 -9.04
N TRP A 293 -9.55 13.30 -9.49
CA TRP A 293 -9.15 14.64 -9.91
C TRP A 293 -8.53 15.41 -8.74
N SER A 294 -9.24 15.47 -7.62
CA SER A 294 -8.77 16.14 -6.40
C SER A 294 -7.47 15.52 -5.85
N LEU A 295 -7.33 14.19 -5.93
CA LEU A 295 -6.08 13.48 -5.67
C LEU A 295 -4.96 13.99 -6.59
N GLY A 296 -5.23 14.16 -7.88
CA GLY A 296 -4.27 14.72 -8.83
C GLY A 296 -3.80 16.13 -8.44
N VAL A 297 -4.73 16.99 -8.00
CA VAL A 297 -4.40 18.34 -7.48
C VAL A 297 -3.47 18.23 -6.28
N VAL A 298 -3.84 17.44 -5.27
CA VAL A 298 -3.02 17.24 -4.06
C VAL A 298 -1.65 16.64 -4.37
N VAL A 299 -1.58 15.61 -5.22
CA VAL A 299 -0.32 14.98 -5.62
C VAL A 299 0.56 16.01 -6.31
N TRP A 300 0.01 16.80 -7.22
CA TRP A 300 0.74 17.89 -7.86
C TRP A 300 1.27 18.92 -6.85
N GLN A 301 0.46 19.34 -5.88
CA GLN A 301 0.89 20.26 -4.82
C GLN A 301 2.03 19.67 -3.98
N ILE A 302 1.95 18.40 -3.58
CA ILE A 302 3.02 17.71 -2.83
C ILE A 302 4.32 17.68 -3.65
N LEU A 303 4.21 17.44 -4.96
CA LEU A 303 5.34 17.27 -5.85
C LEU A 303 6.02 18.59 -6.24
N THR A 304 5.28 19.70 -6.29
CA THR A 304 5.74 20.96 -6.89
C THR A 304 5.68 22.17 -5.95
N ASP A 305 5.03 22.05 -4.79
CA ASP A 305 4.59 23.16 -3.94
C ASP A 305 3.72 24.21 -4.66
N GLY A 306 3.16 23.88 -5.83
CA GLY A 306 2.34 24.81 -6.61
C GLY A 306 0.96 25.07 -6.02
N THR A 307 0.42 26.25 -6.28
CA THR A 307 -0.91 26.66 -5.82
C THR A 307 -1.96 26.47 -6.92
N PRO A 308 -3.06 25.70 -6.66
CA PRO A 308 -4.05 25.39 -7.68
C PRO A 308 -4.65 26.64 -8.32
N TYR A 309 -4.62 26.73 -9.65
CA TYR A 309 -5.11 27.86 -10.43
C TYR A 309 -4.52 29.22 -10.04
N LEU A 310 -3.38 29.23 -9.31
CA LEU A 310 -2.78 30.43 -8.70
C LEU A 310 -3.71 31.13 -7.68
N ILE A 311 -4.60 30.36 -7.04
CA ILE A 311 -5.55 30.86 -6.05
C ILE A 311 -5.19 30.26 -4.68
N GLU A 312 -4.68 31.09 -3.78
CA GLU A 312 -4.26 30.67 -2.43
C GLU A 312 -5.46 30.39 -1.51
N GLU A 313 -6.51 31.20 -1.60
CA GLU A 313 -7.66 31.10 -0.71
C GLU A 313 -8.66 30.04 -1.19
N ALA A 314 -9.19 29.26 -0.26
CA ALA A 314 -10.25 28.28 -0.53
C ALA A 314 -11.50 28.97 -1.10
N LEU A 315 -12.10 28.35 -2.13
CA LEU A 315 -13.31 28.86 -2.79
C LEU A 315 -14.51 28.03 -2.39
N TYR A 316 -15.33 28.53 -1.46
CA TYR A 316 -16.52 27.82 -0.99
C TYR A 316 -17.82 28.20 -1.72
N PHE A 317 -17.75 29.18 -2.63
CA PHE A 317 -18.89 29.74 -3.37
C PHE A 317 -19.96 30.30 -2.42
N HIS A 318 -19.53 30.89 -1.30
CA HIS A 318 -20.41 31.63 -0.39
C HIS A 318 -20.94 32.90 -1.07
N ASP A 319 -20.06 33.62 -1.77
CA ASP A 319 -20.43 34.59 -2.79
C ASP A 319 -20.15 33.95 -4.15
N TYR A 320 -21.19 33.35 -4.73
CA TYR A 320 -21.08 32.66 -6.02
C TYR A 320 -20.51 33.57 -7.12
N GLN A 321 -20.91 34.85 -7.17
CA GLN A 321 -20.47 35.74 -8.26
C GLN A 321 -18.98 36.05 -8.14
N GLN A 322 -18.53 36.39 -6.93
CA GLN A 322 -17.13 36.72 -6.68
C GLN A 322 -16.22 35.48 -6.87
N ASP A 323 -16.58 34.35 -6.26
CA ASP A 323 -15.77 33.15 -6.28
C ASP A 323 -15.72 32.52 -7.67
N ALA A 324 -16.85 32.48 -8.40
CA ALA A 324 -16.87 31.99 -9.78
C ALA A 324 -16.04 32.89 -10.70
N ALA A 325 -16.11 34.22 -10.55
CA ALA A 325 -15.28 35.13 -11.32
C ALA A 325 -13.78 34.95 -11.00
N LYS A 326 -13.44 34.67 -9.74
CA LYS A 326 -12.05 34.40 -9.33
C LYS A 326 -11.54 33.08 -9.92
N LEU A 327 -12.35 32.02 -9.84
CA LEU A 327 -12.03 30.74 -10.46
C LEU A 327 -11.89 30.85 -11.98
N GLN A 328 -12.80 31.57 -12.64
CA GLN A 328 -12.75 31.77 -14.09
C GLN A 328 -11.44 32.46 -14.52
N ARG A 329 -11.02 33.51 -13.82
CA ARG A 329 -9.71 34.15 -14.09
C ARG A 329 -8.53 33.17 -13.92
N GLY A 330 -8.60 32.31 -12.91
CA GLY A 330 -7.60 31.25 -12.70
C GLY A 330 -7.56 30.27 -13.88
N LEU A 331 -8.74 29.83 -14.34
CA LEU A 331 -8.88 28.92 -15.49
C LEU A 331 -8.41 29.54 -16.81
N ASP A 332 -8.62 30.85 -17.00
CA ASP A 332 -8.17 31.58 -18.20
C ASP A 332 -6.63 31.62 -18.29
N VAL A 333 -5.93 31.64 -17.14
CA VAL A 333 -4.47 31.64 -17.06
C VAL A 333 -3.91 30.21 -17.05
N CYS A 334 -4.55 29.32 -16.30
CA CYS A 334 -4.15 27.94 -16.08
C CYS A 334 -5.38 27.03 -16.25
N PRO A 335 -5.59 26.45 -17.45
CA PRO A 335 -6.78 25.61 -17.71
C PRO A 335 -6.75 24.29 -16.93
N LEU A 336 -5.59 23.91 -16.40
CA LEU A 336 -5.40 22.81 -15.46
C LEU A 336 -5.01 23.35 -14.09
N PRO A 337 -5.18 22.56 -13.01
CA PRO A 337 -4.86 22.99 -11.65
C PRO A 337 -3.44 23.57 -11.50
N GLY A 338 -2.47 23.11 -12.29
CA GLY A 338 -1.21 23.84 -12.47
C GLY A 338 -0.22 23.17 -13.42
N GLY A 339 0.93 23.84 -13.61
CA GLY A 339 2.02 23.38 -14.47
C GLY A 339 3.16 22.70 -13.71
N PHE A 340 4.15 22.18 -14.45
CA PHE A 340 5.35 21.56 -13.88
C PHE A 340 6.58 22.43 -14.15
N PRO A 341 7.56 22.47 -13.23
CA PRO A 341 8.85 23.10 -13.51
C PRO A 341 9.57 22.45 -14.70
N ASP A 342 10.44 23.22 -15.35
CA ASP A 342 11.28 22.69 -16.43
C ASP A 342 12.16 21.52 -15.93
N GLY A 343 12.20 20.44 -16.70
CA GLY A 343 12.97 19.24 -16.36
C GLY A 343 12.35 18.36 -15.28
N PHE A 344 11.11 18.59 -14.87
CA PHE A 344 10.41 17.71 -13.92
C PHE A 344 10.26 16.29 -14.49
N PRO A 345 10.41 15.20 -13.69
CA PRO A 345 10.44 13.85 -14.23
C PRO A 345 9.18 13.45 -15.00
N PRO A 346 9.29 13.07 -16.30
CA PRO A 346 8.13 12.74 -17.13
C PRO A 346 7.17 11.70 -16.53
N PRO A 347 7.64 10.61 -15.87
CA PRO A 347 6.74 9.64 -15.25
C PRO A 347 5.84 10.25 -14.17
N LEU A 348 6.30 11.28 -13.46
CA LEU A 348 5.49 11.96 -12.43
C LEU A 348 4.48 12.92 -13.06
N ILE A 349 4.85 13.58 -14.17
CA ILE A 349 3.95 14.43 -14.96
C ILE A 349 2.78 13.59 -15.49
N GLU A 350 3.09 12.44 -16.09
CA GLU A 350 2.09 11.52 -16.67
C GLU A 350 1.09 11.02 -15.62
N ILE A 351 1.55 10.73 -14.40
CA ILE A 351 0.67 10.30 -13.29
C ILE A 351 -0.37 11.37 -12.96
N VAL A 352 0.06 12.61 -12.79
CA VAL A 352 -0.82 13.73 -12.44
C VAL A 352 -1.75 14.07 -13.61
N GLN A 353 -1.23 14.16 -14.83
CA GLN A 353 -2.05 14.43 -16.02
C GLN A 353 -3.09 13.33 -16.26
N GLY A 354 -2.77 12.07 -15.95
CA GLY A 354 -3.72 10.97 -15.95
C GLY A 354 -4.85 11.11 -14.92
N CYS A 355 -4.66 11.89 -13.85
CA CYS A 355 -5.71 12.25 -12.90
C CYS A 355 -6.62 13.37 -13.43
N TRP A 356 -6.05 14.28 -14.24
CA TRP A 356 -6.76 15.41 -14.83
C TRP A 356 -7.33 15.13 -16.23
N SER A 357 -7.26 13.88 -16.69
CA SER A 357 -7.95 13.51 -17.93
C SER A 357 -9.47 13.62 -17.76
N PRO A 358 -10.21 14.03 -18.80
CA PRO A 358 -11.67 13.93 -18.81
C PRO A 358 -12.17 12.51 -18.48
N ILE A 359 -13.35 12.39 -17.87
CA ILE A 359 -13.90 11.08 -17.43
C ILE A 359 -14.03 10.11 -18.61
N ASP A 360 -14.53 10.59 -19.74
CA ASP A 360 -14.73 9.84 -20.99
C ASP A 360 -13.41 9.44 -21.67
N GLN A 361 -12.32 10.11 -21.33
CA GLN A 361 -10.97 9.81 -21.84
C GLN A 361 -10.19 8.84 -20.94
N GLY A 362 -10.86 8.18 -19.98
CA GLY A 362 -10.25 7.12 -19.20
C GLY A 362 -9.35 7.60 -18.07
N ARG A 363 -9.75 8.69 -17.38
CA ARG A 363 -9.12 9.17 -16.13
C ARG A 363 -8.66 8.00 -15.26
N SER A 364 -7.44 8.07 -14.72
CA SER A 364 -6.85 7.01 -13.92
C SER A 364 -7.72 6.59 -12.72
N SER A 365 -7.48 5.40 -12.19
CA SER A 365 -7.99 5.03 -10.87
C SER A 365 -6.99 5.42 -9.79
N SER A 366 -7.44 5.66 -8.55
CA SER A 366 -6.56 5.89 -7.40
C SER A 366 -5.55 4.74 -7.20
N LYS A 367 -5.96 3.50 -7.46
CA LYS A 367 -5.08 2.32 -7.47
C LYS A 367 -3.99 2.39 -8.54
N THR A 368 -4.32 2.84 -9.74
CA THR A 368 -3.36 3.08 -10.82
C THR A 368 -2.37 4.16 -10.42
N VAL A 369 -2.87 5.27 -9.88
CA VAL A 369 -2.04 6.39 -9.40
C VAL A 369 -1.06 5.91 -8.33
N ALA A 370 -1.53 5.21 -7.30
CA ALA A 370 -0.69 4.64 -6.24
C ALA A 370 0.36 3.67 -6.80
N SER A 371 -0.03 2.77 -7.70
CA SER A 371 0.90 1.81 -8.31
C SER A 371 1.98 2.49 -9.16
N SER A 372 1.62 3.55 -9.89
CA SER A 372 2.57 4.32 -10.69
C SER A 372 3.51 5.16 -9.83
N LEU A 373 3.02 5.76 -8.74
CA LEU A 373 3.87 6.46 -7.77
C LEU A 373 4.87 5.51 -7.10
N LEU A 374 4.44 4.29 -6.74
CA LEU A 374 5.32 3.26 -6.20
C LEU A 374 6.42 2.86 -7.19
N ARG A 375 6.08 2.71 -8.47
CA ARG A 375 7.07 2.47 -9.53
C ARG A 375 8.05 3.64 -9.65
N SER A 376 7.55 4.86 -9.64
CA SER A 376 8.39 6.07 -9.67
C SER A 376 9.32 6.15 -8.47
N LEU A 377 8.88 5.77 -7.27
CA LEU A 377 9.75 5.67 -6.09
C LEU A 377 10.90 4.67 -6.31
N ALA A 378 10.60 3.49 -6.84
CA ALA A 378 11.61 2.49 -7.14
C ALA A 378 12.60 2.97 -8.22
N LEU A 379 12.17 3.82 -9.16
CA LEU A 379 13.04 4.43 -10.17
C LEU A 379 13.89 5.56 -9.58
N LEU A 380 13.33 6.37 -8.69
CA LEU A 380 14.07 7.41 -7.96
C LEU A 380 15.14 6.81 -7.04
N ASP A 381 14.89 5.63 -6.47
CA ASP A 381 15.92 4.86 -5.76
C ASP A 381 17.10 4.48 -6.66
N ARG A 382 16.86 4.25 -7.96
CA ARG A 382 17.93 3.95 -8.92
C ARG A 382 18.72 5.19 -9.33
N THR A 383 18.08 6.37 -9.40
CA THR A 383 18.75 7.63 -9.78
C THR A 383 19.48 8.33 -8.63
N VAL A 384 19.08 8.12 -7.37
CA VAL A 384 19.89 8.53 -6.20
C VAL A 384 21.23 7.80 -6.21
N ILE A 385 21.26 6.53 -6.63
CA ILE A 385 22.52 5.78 -6.76
C ILE A 385 23.40 6.34 -7.89
N SER A 386 22.82 6.72 -9.03
CA SER A 386 23.57 7.36 -10.12
C SER A 386 24.08 8.77 -9.77
N SER A 387 23.44 9.44 -8.81
CA SER A 387 23.87 10.76 -8.31
C SER A 387 24.93 10.64 -7.22
N VAL A 388 24.87 9.60 -6.38
CA VAL A 388 25.98 9.20 -5.49
C VAL A 388 27.23 8.85 -6.29
N GLN A 389 27.11 8.25 -7.48
CA GLN A 389 28.25 8.05 -8.40
C GLN A 389 28.90 9.37 -8.85
N LYS A 390 28.14 10.46 -9.01
CA LYS A 390 28.70 11.79 -9.30
C LYS A 390 29.39 12.42 -8.08
N CYS A 391 28.90 12.16 -6.87
CA CYS A 391 29.48 12.69 -5.62
C CYS A 391 30.66 11.87 -5.08
N VAL A 392 30.76 10.58 -5.42
CA VAL A 392 31.93 9.72 -5.15
C VAL A 392 33.09 10.00 -6.14
N GLY A 393 32.86 10.93 -7.08
CA GLY A 393 33.89 11.79 -7.63
C GLY A 393 34.45 11.32 -8.96
N ASP A 394 34.65 12.32 -9.82
CA ASP A 394 35.60 12.34 -10.94
C ASP A 394 37.07 12.02 -10.53
N SER A 395 37.30 11.50 -9.32
CA SER A 395 38.61 11.14 -8.76
C SER A 395 38.96 9.66 -8.91
N VAL A 396 38.09 8.82 -9.47
CA VAL A 396 38.51 7.47 -9.89
C VAL A 396 38.09 7.23 -11.34
N ARG A 397 38.84 7.84 -12.28
CA ARG A 397 38.90 7.35 -13.65
C ARG A 397 39.57 5.97 -13.63
N ILE A 398 38.80 4.92 -13.39
CA ILE A 398 39.27 3.55 -13.61
C ILE A 398 39.09 3.26 -15.10
N GLU A 399 40.00 3.81 -15.92
CA GLU A 399 40.09 3.45 -17.34
C GLU A 399 40.90 2.15 -17.54
N ASN A 400 41.51 1.59 -16.47
CA ASN A 400 42.38 0.43 -16.58
C ASN A 400 41.63 -0.88 -16.30
N SER A 401 41.44 -1.69 -17.34
CA SER A 401 40.87 -3.05 -17.24
C SER A 401 41.66 -3.97 -16.30
N GLN A 402 42.94 -3.68 -16.09
CA GLN A 402 43.81 -4.43 -15.20
C GLN A 402 43.44 -4.28 -13.72
N ASP A 403 42.97 -3.10 -13.29
CA ASP A 403 42.61 -2.83 -11.90
C ASP A 403 41.30 -3.55 -11.51
N LEU A 404 40.36 -3.65 -12.46
CA LEU A 404 39.13 -4.41 -12.27
C LEU A 404 39.41 -5.90 -12.09
N GLU A 405 40.28 -6.49 -12.92
CA GLU A 405 40.63 -7.91 -12.81
C GLU A 405 41.43 -8.23 -11.53
N LEU A 406 42.31 -7.32 -11.10
CA LEU A 406 42.99 -7.44 -9.80
C LEU A 406 42.00 -7.39 -8.64
N ALA A 407 41.07 -6.44 -8.65
CA ALA A 407 40.04 -6.31 -7.64
C ALA A 407 39.12 -7.54 -7.59
N ARG A 408 38.70 -8.06 -8.76
CA ARG A 408 37.91 -9.30 -8.87
C ARG A 408 38.66 -10.50 -8.31
N SER A 409 39.91 -10.67 -8.70
CA SER A 409 40.74 -11.80 -8.27
C SER A 409 40.94 -11.80 -6.75
N ALA A 410 41.26 -10.62 -6.18
CA ALA A 410 41.42 -10.46 -4.73
C ALA A 410 40.11 -10.73 -3.98
N ALA A 411 38.99 -10.17 -4.45
CA ALA A 411 37.68 -10.39 -3.84
C ALA A 411 37.24 -11.86 -3.91
N TRP A 412 37.43 -12.50 -5.07
CA TRP A 412 37.08 -13.90 -5.25
C TRP A 412 37.87 -14.81 -4.32
N GLN A 413 39.18 -14.57 -4.14
CA GLN A 413 40.02 -15.30 -3.20
C GLN A 413 39.50 -15.17 -1.76
N LEU A 414 39.14 -13.96 -1.32
CA LEU A 414 38.61 -13.75 0.03
C LEU A 414 37.25 -14.46 0.24
N VAL A 415 36.34 -14.36 -0.72
CA VAL A 415 35.03 -15.06 -0.65
C VAL A 415 35.22 -16.57 -0.63
N TRP A 416 36.15 -17.09 -1.44
CA TRP A 416 36.48 -18.51 -1.47
C TRP A 416 37.06 -19.01 -0.14
N GLU A 417 37.98 -18.26 0.46
CA GLU A 417 38.54 -18.57 1.77
C GLU A 417 37.48 -18.51 2.87
N ALA A 418 36.62 -17.50 2.87
CA ALA A 418 35.50 -17.40 3.82
C ALA A 418 34.55 -18.61 3.72
N ARG A 419 34.21 -19.05 2.50
CA ARG A 419 33.37 -20.25 2.27
C ARG A 419 34.00 -21.52 2.81
N LYS A 420 35.31 -21.71 2.64
CA LYS A 420 36.03 -22.87 3.19
C LYS A 420 36.03 -22.85 4.72
N ARG A 421 36.27 -21.67 5.29
CA ARG A 421 36.40 -21.46 6.74
C ARG A 421 35.08 -21.45 7.48
N ALA A 422 33.93 -21.27 6.81
CA ALA A 422 32.63 -21.51 7.43
C ALA A 422 32.49 -22.94 8.04
N LYS A 423 33.41 -23.86 7.71
CA LYS A 423 33.54 -25.19 8.32
C LYS A 423 34.53 -25.29 9.50
N VAL A 424 35.35 -24.27 9.77
CA VAL A 424 36.45 -24.26 10.76
C VAL A 424 36.35 -23.00 11.62
N LYS A 425 36.01 -23.15 12.91
CA LYS A 425 35.85 -22.02 13.84
C LYS A 425 37.22 -21.42 14.19
N ASP A 426 37.31 -20.09 14.22
CA ASP A 426 38.34 -19.28 14.92
C ASP A 426 39.57 -18.71 14.17
N GLU A 427 39.45 -18.27 12.91
CA GLU A 427 40.45 -17.35 12.33
C GLU A 427 39.83 -16.19 11.53
N GLN A 428 40.33 -14.96 11.77
CA GLN A 428 39.93 -13.77 11.03
C GLN A 428 40.37 -13.87 9.55
N VAL A 429 39.44 -13.63 8.62
CA VAL A 429 39.74 -13.49 7.19
C VAL A 429 40.19 -12.05 6.93
N GLY A 430 41.19 -11.86 6.07
CA GLY A 430 41.63 -10.52 5.68
C GLY A 430 40.50 -9.70 5.02
N GLN A 431 40.56 -8.38 5.15
CA GLN A 431 39.62 -7.47 4.48
C GLN A 431 40.14 -7.08 3.09
N LEU A 432 39.22 -6.90 2.14
CA LEU A 432 39.52 -6.32 0.85
C LEU A 432 39.89 -4.85 1.02
N SER A 433 40.91 -4.39 0.28
CA SER A 433 41.30 -2.98 0.31
C SER A 433 40.14 -2.07 -0.13
N ASN A 434 40.04 -0.89 0.49
CA ASN A 434 39.00 0.10 0.13
C ASN A 434 39.07 0.47 -1.37
N HIS A 435 40.27 0.49 -1.95
CA HIS A 435 40.45 0.75 -3.38
C HIS A 435 39.78 -0.33 -4.23
N HIS A 436 40.07 -1.63 -3.99
CA HIS A 436 39.43 -2.72 -4.73
C HIS A 436 37.92 -2.79 -4.48
N ALA A 437 37.47 -2.51 -3.25
CA ALA A 437 36.05 -2.43 -2.94
C ALA A 437 35.35 -1.33 -3.76
N SER A 438 35.93 -0.13 -3.86
CA SER A 438 35.41 0.96 -4.68
C SER A 438 35.38 0.62 -6.17
N VAL A 439 36.41 -0.03 -6.69
CA VAL A 439 36.47 -0.52 -8.08
C VAL A 439 35.31 -1.49 -8.35
N LEU A 440 35.13 -2.51 -7.51
CA LEU A 440 34.05 -3.48 -7.68
C LEU A 440 32.67 -2.86 -7.51
N LEU A 441 32.51 -1.92 -6.58
CA LEU A 441 31.26 -1.21 -6.34
C LEU A 441 30.85 -0.36 -7.54
N HIS A 442 31.83 0.29 -8.19
CA HIS A 442 31.62 1.03 -9.43
C HIS A 442 31.07 0.15 -10.56
N HIS A 443 31.59 -1.09 -10.68
CA HIS A 443 31.18 -2.02 -11.73
C HIS A 443 29.99 -2.93 -11.36
N ALA A 444 29.62 -3.04 -10.09
CA ALA A 444 28.53 -3.92 -9.63
C ALA A 444 27.19 -3.64 -10.31
N GLU A 445 26.90 -2.38 -10.63
CA GLU A 445 25.65 -2.01 -11.29
C GLU A 445 25.69 -2.12 -12.81
N ASN A 446 26.85 -2.42 -13.41
CA ASN A 446 26.96 -2.61 -14.86
C ASN A 446 26.42 -3.99 -15.27
N PRO A 447 25.39 -4.07 -16.15
CA PRO A 447 24.84 -5.35 -16.60
C PRO A 447 25.85 -6.28 -17.29
N LYS A 448 26.96 -5.72 -17.81
CA LYS A 448 28.04 -6.49 -18.44
C LYS A 448 28.95 -7.21 -17.43
N HIS A 449 28.88 -6.86 -16.14
CA HIS A 449 29.73 -7.41 -15.08
C HIS A 449 28.92 -7.91 -13.89
N PRO A 450 28.00 -8.88 -14.07
CA PRO A 450 27.21 -9.42 -12.97
C PRO A 450 28.07 -10.06 -11.86
N GLU A 451 29.30 -10.50 -12.18
CA GLU A 451 30.34 -10.91 -11.22
C GLU A 451 30.64 -9.88 -10.14
N CYS A 452 30.59 -8.59 -10.46
CA CYS A 452 30.97 -7.53 -9.52
C CYS A 452 29.86 -7.33 -8.48
N ALA A 453 28.60 -7.43 -8.91
CA ALA A 453 27.46 -7.46 -8.01
C ALA A 453 27.52 -8.69 -7.09
N PHE A 454 27.81 -9.87 -7.64
CA PHE A 454 27.98 -11.08 -6.85
C PHE A 454 29.10 -10.93 -5.81
N LEU A 455 30.27 -10.43 -6.23
CA LEU A 455 31.42 -10.25 -5.35
C LEU A 455 31.13 -9.24 -4.24
N ILE A 456 30.56 -8.07 -4.55
CA ILE A 456 30.18 -7.10 -3.52
C ILE A 456 29.15 -7.68 -2.55
N GLY A 457 28.09 -8.31 -3.06
CA GLY A 457 27.08 -8.95 -2.21
C GLY A 457 27.68 -10.01 -1.29
N SER A 458 28.61 -10.82 -1.81
CA SER A 458 29.32 -11.84 -1.03
C SER A 458 30.26 -11.22 -0.01
N LEU A 459 31.04 -10.22 -0.38
CA LEU A 459 31.97 -9.54 0.54
C LEU A 459 31.22 -8.86 1.70
N ILE A 460 30.03 -8.28 1.45
CA ILE A 460 29.17 -7.71 2.50
C ILE A 460 28.65 -8.82 3.43
N TRP A 461 28.14 -9.90 2.85
CA TRP A 461 27.59 -11.02 3.59
C TRP A 461 28.63 -11.66 4.51
N TRP A 462 29.84 -11.86 4.01
CA TRP A 462 30.97 -12.43 4.74
C TRP A 462 31.77 -11.40 5.56
N ASP A 463 31.38 -10.12 5.54
CA ASP A 463 32.05 -9.02 6.27
C ASP A 463 33.54 -8.86 5.97
N LEU A 464 33.84 -9.00 4.68
CA LEU A 464 35.18 -8.91 4.11
C LEU A 464 35.49 -7.51 3.57
N ILE A 465 34.56 -6.57 3.70
CA ILE A 465 34.74 -5.16 3.34
C ILE A 465 34.28 -4.27 4.47
N ASN A 466 34.91 -3.11 4.61
CA ASN A 466 34.49 -2.12 5.59
C ASN A 466 33.13 -1.53 5.19
N VAL A 467 32.08 -1.91 5.92
CA VAL A 467 30.70 -1.47 5.71
C VAL A 467 30.55 0.05 5.88
N SER A 468 31.52 0.76 6.49
CA SER A 468 31.51 2.22 6.55
C SER A 468 31.57 2.89 5.16
N LEU A 469 32.05 2.19 4.13
CA LEU A 469 31.95 2.65 2.73
C LEU A 469 30.51 2.63 2.20
N LEU A 470 29.61 1.88 2.85
CA LEU A 470 28.20 1.71 2.51
C LEU A 470 27.29 2.50 3.47
N ASN A 471 27.83 3.52 4.13
CA ASN A 471 27.24 4.23 5.28
C ASN A 471 25.81 4.80 5.08
N ASP A 472 25.33 4.95 3.85
CA ASP A 472 23.95 5.37 3.57
C ASP A 472 22.96 4.19 3.47
N LEU A 473 23.43 2.96 3.21
CA LEU A 473 22.59 1.76 3.13
C LEU A 473 22.41 1.07 4.50
N ALA A 474 23.39 1.19 5.40
CA ALA A 474 23.37 0.57 6.72
C ALA A 474 22.46 1.27 7.76
N LYS A 475 21.91 2.45 7.44
CA LYS A 475 20.90 3.14 8.27
C LYS A 475 19.50 2.51 8.16
N SER A 476 19.33 1.48 7.32
CA SER A 476 18.10 0.69 7.21
C SER A 476 17.82 -0.09 8.49
N ARG A 477 16.72 0.28 9.16
CA ARG A 477 16.00 -0.47 10.21
C ARG A 477 16.84 -0.85 11.45
N SER A 478 16.71 -0.05 12.50
CA SER A 478 17.33 -0.22 13.83
C SER A 478 17.01 -1.54 14.57
N HIS A 479 16.15 -2.38 14.02
CA HIS A 479 15.66 -3.58 14.69
C HIS A 479 16.40 -4.87 14.30
N LEU A 480 17.10 -4.93 13.15
CA LEU A 480 17.84 -6.12 12.69
C LEU A 480 19.13 -6.32 13.48
N GLY A 481 19.43 -7.57 13.86
CA GLY A 481 20.75 -7.95 14.36
C GLY A 481 21.85 -7.71 13.32
N PHE A 482 23.11 -7.85 13.72
CA PHE A 482 24.26 -7.58 12.85
C PHE A 482 24.21 -8.41 11.54
N ASP A 483 23.91 -9.70 11.64
CA ASP A 483 23.77 -10.60 10.49
C ASP A 483 22.57 -10.25 9.62
N GLY A 484 21.45 -9.84 10.23
CA GLY A 484 20.26 -9.41 9.50
C GLY A 484 20.51 -8.15 8.68
N ARG A 485 21.23 -7.17 9.23
CA ARG A 485 21.63 -5.96 8.49
C ARG A 485 22.58 -6.29 7.34
N ARG A 486 23.59 -7.14 7.57
CA ARG A 486 24.50 -7.59 6.50
C ARG A 486 23.74 -8.32 5.39
N ALA A 487 22.83 -9.23 5.76
CA ALA A 487 21.99 -9.97 4.81
C ALA A 487 21.13 -9.04 3.96
N GLU A 488 20.48 -8.03 4.56
CA GLU A 488 19.64 -7.08 3.84
C GLU A 488 20.44 -6.29 2.78
N VAL A 489 21.60 -5.76 3.17
CA VAL A 489 22.46 -5.00 2.25
C VAL A 489 23.07 -5.92 1.17
N ALA A 490 23.51 -7.13 1.55
CA ALA A 490 24.05 -8.12 0.61
C ALA A 490 23.02 -8.54 -0.45
N LEU A 491 21.77 -8.79 -0.05
CA LEU A 491 20.70 -9.24 -0.94
C LEU A 491 20.45 -8.28 -2.10
N LYS A 492 20.61 -6.97 -1.90
CA LYS A 492 20.50 -5.97 -2.99
C LYS A 492 21.41 -6.32 -4.17
N TYR A 493 22.66 -6.67 -3.90
CA TYR A 493 23.65 -6.98 -4.92
C TYR A 493 23.58 -8.44 -5.39
N LEU A 494 23.30 -9.37 -4.48
CA LEU A 494 23.18 -10.78 -4.84
C LEU A 494 21.98 -11.06 -5.76
N LEU A 495 20.81 -10.48 -5.46
CA LEU A 495 19.64 -10.59 -6.33
C LEU A 495 19.90 -9.95 -7.70
N LEU A 496 20.56 -8.80 -7.73
CA LEU A 496 20.95 -8.14 -8.98
C LEU A 496 21.89 -9.01 -9.84
N ALA A 497 22.84 -9.71 -9.21
CA ALA A 497 23.73 -10.65 -9.89
C ALA A 497 22.97 -11.86 -10.43
N SER A 498 22.07 -12.43 -9.64
CA SER A 498 21.21 -13.55 -10.03
C SER A 498 20.30 -13.19 -11.22
N ASP A 499 19.64 -12.04 -11.17
CA ASP A 499 18.74 -11.55 -12.24
C ASP A 499 19.49 -11.35 -13.57
N ARG A 500 20.81 -11.12 -13.50
CA ARG A 500 21.71 -10.99 -14.65
C ARG A 500 22.36 -12.31 -15.07
N GLY A 501 21.90 -13.44 -14.52
CA GLY A 501 22.34 -14.78 -14.90
C GLY A 501 23.56 -15.30 -14.15
N HIS A 502 24.03 -14.61 -13.11
CA HIS A 502 25.17 -15.10 -12.31
C HIS A 502 24.71 -16.07 -11.20
N ILE A 503 24.52 -17.31 -11.61
CA ILE A 503 23.94 -18.42 -10.83
C ILE A 503 24.61 -18.67 -9.47
N GLN A 504 25.90 -18.34 -9.32
CA GLN A 504 26.66 -18.52 -8.09
C GLN A 504 26.14 -17.63 -6.94
N ALA A 505 25.38 -16.58 -7.26
CA ALA A 505 24.73 -15.73 -6.27
C ALA A 505 23.65 -16.47 -5.46
N ASN A 506 22.96 -17.45 -6.06
CA ASN A 506 21.84 -18.16 -5.42
C ASN A 506 22.22 -18.83 -4.09
N PHE A 507 23.45 -19.33 -3.98
CA PHE A 507 23.95 -19.90 -2.75
C PHE A 507 24.01 -18.86 -1.61
N GLU A 508 24.56 -17.68 -1.89
CA GLU A 508 24.67 -16.60 -0.90
C GLU A 508 23.31 -15.96 -0.61
N ILE A 509 22.42 -15.88 -1.61
CA ILE A 509 21.02 -15.44 -1.44
C ILE A 509 20.32 -16.33 -0.42
N ALA A 510 20.43 -17.66 -0.57
CA ALA A 510 19.83 -18.60 0.35
C ALA A 510 20.37 -18.41 1.78
N LYS A 511 21.67 -18.17 1.94
CA LYS A 511 22.30 -17.92 3.24
C LYS A 511 21.88 -16.59 3.88
N ALA A 512 21.78 -15.53 3.08
CA ALA A 512 21.30 -14.23 3.55
C ALA A 512 19.82 -14.30 3.99
N TYR A 513 18.95 -14.96 3.22
CA TYR A 513 17.57 -15.19 3.64
C TYR A 513 17.46 -16.07 4.88
N GLU A 514 18.27 -17.12 5.00
CA GLU A 514 18.34 -17.96 6.21
C GLU A 514 18.63 -17.10 7.46
N ALA A 515 19.57 -16.16 7.36
CA ALA A 515 19.89 -15.24 8.47
C ALA A 515 18.77 -14.26 8.79
N LEU A 516 18.10 -13.69 7.78
CA LEU A 516 16.91 -12.85 7.99
C LEU A 516 15.78 -13.62 8.66
N CYS A 517 15.55 -14.88 8.27
CA CYS A 517 14.56 -15.74 8.92
C CYS A 517 14.92 -15.99 10.39
N ARG A 518 16.18 -16.32 10.70
CA ARG A 518 16.62 -16.51 12.09
C ARG A 518 16.41 -15.25 12.93
N ASP A 519 16.77 -14.08 12.40
CA ASP A 519 16.58 -12.80 13.09
C ASP A 519 15.09 -12.49 13.32
N TYR A 520 14.23 -12.81 12.35
CA TYR A 520 12.77 -12.70 12.49
C TYR A 520 12.20 -13.64 13.56
N TYR A 521 12.62 -14.91 13.59
CA TYR A 521 12.15 -15.89 14.57
C TYR A 521 12.61 -15.56 16.00
N ALA A 522 13.88 -15.16 16.16
CA ALA A 522 14.42 -14.76 17.46
C ALA A 522 13.59 -13.62 18.10
N ARG A 523 13.03 -12.71 17.29
CA ARG A 523 12.17 -11.65 17.81
C ARG A 523 10.75 -12.10 18.13
N ARG A 524 10.21 -13.06 17.37
CA ARG A 524 8.86 -13.58 17.64
C ARG A 524 8.81 -14.27 19.00
N GLU A 525 9.87 -14.98 19.38
CA GLU A 525 9.99 -15.60 20.70
C GLU A 525 10.07 -14.55 21.83
N VAL A 526 10.75 -13.42 21.61
CA VAL A 526 10.79 -12.30 22.58
C VAL A 526 9.42 -11.66 22.77
N VAL A 527 8.62 -11.53 21.71
CA VAL A 527 7.28 -10.91 21.77
C VAL A 527 6.21 -11.85 22.34
N HIS A 528 6.42 -13.16 22.34
CA HIS A 528 5.49 -14.14 22.93
C HIS A 528 5.92 -14.63 24.33
N GLY A 529 7.12 -14.26 24.77
CA GLY A 529 7.62 -14.48 26.14
C GLY A 529 7.38 -13.32 27.11
N LEU A 530 6.77 -12.23 26.63
CA LEU A 530 6.26 -11.08 27.38
C LEU A 530 4.73 -11.11 27.33
#